data_AF-A0A9J6P2Z8-F1
#
_entry.id   AF-A0A9J6P2Z8-F1
#
_cell.length_a   1.000
_cell.length_b   1.000
_cell.length_c   1.000
_cell.angle_alpha   90.00
_cell.angle_beta   90.00
_cell.angle_gamma   90.00
#
_symmetry.space_group_name_H-M   'P 1'
#
loop_
_entity.id
_entity.type
_entity.pdbx_description
1 polymer ?
#
loop_
_entity_poly.entity_id
_entity_poly.type
_entity_poly.pdbx_seq_one_letter_code
_entity_poly.pdbx_strand_id
1 'polypeptide(L)'
;MKKTYDINNPMAPLWLMYPHISRYSIGWRMGYGESYAWEFGDWYSSLIIEEQKKYQLMFPEPIGWLGWYEQEYTDKDIYDEDYLLWNKGAHMKYSINSLQKDFKKGKKIKYLFFWGHQPSYDGSITKTCLSQWWKSDFSVGINEYCCMEQYMMAEKARLFEDNEILEEILRSCHPKQIKELGRKVRNFNEDLWKRRRYSIILNGNYAKFLQNENLRQFLMQTKNRVLVEASPYDKIWGIGMSADNEKINNPLLWNGQNLLGFALMEVRDELIRVCQNDKKLDLNELRKKFDENVFVKERDDFRCVYLEK
;
A
#
# COMPACT_ATOMS: atom_id res chain seq x y z
N MET A 1 -13.96 0.95 37.61
CA MET A 1 -13.48 -0.16 36.75
C MET A 1 -12.07 0.17 36.33
N LYS A 2 -11.11 -0.77 36.38
CA LYS A 2 -9.78 -0.53 35.80
C LYS A 2 -9.97 -0.27 34.30
N LYS A 3 -9.44 0.83 33.78
CA LYS A 3 -9.40 1.05 32.32
C LYS A 3 -8.59 -0.10 31.71
N THR A 4 -9.17 -0.81 30.75
CA THR A 4 -8.52 -1.93 30.03
C THR A 4 -7.31 -1.45 29.21
N TYR A 5 -7.36 -0.21 28.74
CA TYR A 5 -6.32 0.42 27.92
C TYR A 5 -5.86 1.75 28.53
N ASP A 6 -4.57 2.05 28.38
CA ASP A 6 -3.94 3.30 28.81
C ASP A 6 -2.79 3.67 27.84
N ILE A 7 -2.01 4.71 28.11
CA ILE A 7 -0.94 5.14 27.20
C ILE A 7 0.23 4.14 27.10
N ASN A 8 0.38 3.22 28.04
CA ASN A 8 1.41 2.18 28.05
C ASN A 8 0.89 0.84 27.49
N ASN A 9 -0.43 0.62 27.51
CA ASN A 9 -1.13 -0.43 26.77
C ASN A 9 -2.24 0.20 25.89
N PRO A 10 -1.88 0.86 24.79
CA PRO A 10 -2.84 1.67 24.03
C PRO A 10 -3.70 0.83 23.08
N MET A 11 -4.89 1.34 22.76
CA MET A 11 -5.65 0.83 21.61
C MET A 11 -4.91 1.16 20.31
N ALA A 12 -5.10 0.32 19.28
CA ALA A 12 -4.52 0.58 17.96
C ALA A 12 -5.24 1.73 17.27
N PRO A 13 -4.53 2.60 16.51
CA PRO A 13 -5.20 3.60 15.69
C PRO A 13 -6.04 2.91 14.61
N LEU A 14 -7.11 3.58 14.18
CA LEU A 14 -8.10 3.03 13.24
C LEU A 14 -7.46 2.44 11.97
N TRP A 15 -6.44 3.12 11.42
CA TRP A 15 -5.72 2.69 10.21
C TRP A 15 -4.78 1.49 10.39
N LEU A 16 -4.44 1.10 11.63
CA LEU A 16 -3.69 -0.14 11.90
C LEU A 16 -4.64 -1.29 12.26
N MET A 17 -5.77 -0.99 12.91
CA MET A 17 -6.79 -1.98 13.22
C MET A 17 -7.51 -2.47 11.96
N TYR A 18 -8.05 -1.54 11.16
CA TYR A 18 -8.78 -1.81 9.92
C TYR A 18 -8.13 -1.06 8.74
N PRO A 19 -6.95 -1.49 8.28
CA PRO A 19 -6.17 -0.80 7.25
C PRO A 19 -6.84 -0.67 5.88
N HIS A 20 -7.89 -1.46 5.63
CA HIS A 20 -8.69 -1.44 4.40
C HIS A 20 -9.87 -0.47 4.45
N ILE A 21 -10.29 0.00 5.64
CA ILE A 21 -11.36 0.98 5.77
C ILE A 21 -10.76 2.39 5.70
N SER A 22 -11.09 3.14 4.64
CA SER A 22 -10.63 4.53 4.49
C SER A 22 -11.26 5.45 5.55
N ARG A 23 -10.60 6.57 5.87
CA ARG A 23 -11.08 7.55 6.86
C ARG A 23 -12.53 7.99 6.63
N TYR A 24 -12.92 8.18 5.38
CA TYR A 24 -14.24 8.69 4.98
C TYR A 24 -15.27 7.58 4.72
N SER A 25 -14.91 6.32 4.94
CA SER A 25 -15.82 5.20 4.71
C SER A 25 -17.02 5.25 5.65
N ILE A 26 -18.20 4.96 5.11
CA ILE A 26 -19.42 4.75 5.91
C ILE A 26 -19.29 3.56 6.87
N GLY A 27 -18.31 2.66 6.65
CA GLY A 27 -18.04 1.53 7.53
C GLY A 27 -17.68 1.89 8.97
N TRP A 28 -17.29 3.14 9.23
CA TRP A 28 -17.08 3.67 10.59
C TRP A 28 -18.37 4.08 11.31
N ARG A 29 -19.49 4.19 10.60
CA ARG A 29 -20.79 4.65 11.12
C ARG A 29 -21.91 3.64 10.95
N MET A 30 -21.75 2.69 10.03
CA MET A 30 -22.77 1.69 9.67
C MET A 30 -22.14 0.36 9.25
N GLY A 31 -20.96 0.04 9.79
CA GLY A 31 -20.24 -1.20 9.46
C GLY A 31 -19.55 -1.80 10.68
N TYR A 32 -18.84 -2.92 10.48
CA TYR A 32 -18.16 -3.61 11.59
C TYR A 32 -17.03 -2.79 12.23
N GLY A 33 -16.57 -1.70 11.60
CA GLY A 33 -15.60 -0.78 12.19
C GLY A 33 -16.20 0.18 13.23
N GLU A 34 -17.54 0.33 13.27
CA GLU A 34 -18.22 1.33 14.10
C GLU A 34 -17.97 1.13 15.59
N SER A 35 -18.20 -0.09 16.10
CA SER A 35 -18.02 -0.38 17.53
C SER A 35 -16.59 -0.11 18.01
N TYR A 36 -15.60 -0.45 17.19
CA TYR A 36 -14.21 -0.16 17.49
C TYR A 36 -13.91 1.34 17.47
N ALA A 37 -14.40 2.06 16.47
CA ALA A 37 -14.18 3.50 16.35
C ALA A 37 -14.79 4.26 17.53
N TRP A 38 -15.97 3.84 17.98
CA TRP A 38 -16.62 4.40 19.16
C TRP A 38 -15.79 4.15 20.43
N GLU A 39 -15.40 2.90 20.71
CA GLU A 39 -14.56 2.59 21.88
C GLU A 39 -13.19 3.28 21.83
N PHE A 40 -12.58 3.35 20.64
CA PHE A 40 -11.33 4.07 20.43
C PHE A 40 -11.49 5.57 20.74
N GLY A 41 -12.57 6.19 20.28
CA GLY A 41 -12.88 7.60 20.52
C GLY A 41 -13.09 7.91 22.00
N ASP A 42 -13.82 7.06 22.72
CA ASP A 42 -14.03 7.18 24.17
C ASP A 42 -12.72 7.04 24.93
N TRP A 43 -11.91 6.03 24.60
CA TRP A 43 -10.60 5.82 25.21
C TRP A 43 -9.67 7.00 24.96
N TYR A 44 -9.51 7.42 23.70
CA TYR A 44 -8.59 8.48 23.31
C TYR A 44 -8.99 9.83 23.93
N SER A 45 -10.28 10.15 23.97
CA SER A 45 -10.82 11.34 24.64
C SER A 45 -10.64 11.31 26.15
N SER A 46 -10.47 10.12 26.75
CA SER A 46 -10.23 9.95 28.18
C SER A 46 -8.77 10.13 28.62
N LEU A 47 -7.84 10.26 27.67
CA LEU A 47 -6.42 10.53 27.92
C LEU A 47 -6.20 12.03 28.19
N ILE A 48 -5.22 12.36 29.03
CA ILE A 48 -4.81 13.77 29.19
C ILE A 48 -4.08 14.27 27.93
N ILE A 49 -3.98 15.58 27.75
CA ILE A 49 -3.39 16.21 26.56
C ILE A 49 -1.96 15.72 26.31
N GLU A 50 -1.16 15.55 27.36
CA GLU A 50 0.21 15.05 27.29
C GLU A 50 0.26 13.59 26.78
N GLU A 51 -0.68 12.76 27.22
CA GLU A 51 -0.80 11.37 26.77
C GLU A 51 -1.29 11.28 25.32
N GLN A 52 -2.25 12.14 24.92
CA GLN A 52 -2.66 12.24 23.52
C GLN A 52 -1.48 12.63 22.62
N LYS A 53 -0.71 13.66 22.99
CA LYS A 53 0.50 14.04 22.25
C LYS A 53 1.51 12.89 22.16
N LYS A 54 1.73 12.18 23.26
CA LYS A 54 2.60 10.99 23.29
C LYS A 54 2.07 9.90 22.35
N TYR A 55 0.76 9.66 22.33
CA TYR A 55 0.13 8.70 21.46
C TYR A 55 0.29 9.06 19.98
N GLN A 56 0.03 10.32 19.61
CA GLN A 56 0.21 10.84 18.25
C GLN A 56 1.66 10.72 17.75
N LEU A 57 2.65 10.94 18.63
CA LEU A 57 4.06 10.74 18.29
C LEU A 57 4.41 9.26 18.09
N MET A 58 3.79 8.35 18.85
CA MET A 58 3.98 6.92 18.69
C MET A 58 3.30 6.39 17.41
N PHE A 59 2.11 6.89 17.12
CA PHE A 59 1.22 6.46 16.03
C PHE A 59 0.79 7.67 15.21
N PRO A 60 1.70 8.19 14.36
CA PRO A 60 1.40 9.35 13.57
C PRO A 60 0.43 8.99 12.44
N GLU A 61 -0.37 9.97 12.02
CA GLU A 61 -1.36 9.80 10.95
C GLU A 61 -0.66 9.41 9.65
N PRO A 62 -1.10 8.35 8.96
CA PRO A 62 -0.67 8.10 7.60
C PRO A 62 -1.23 9.18 6.65
N ILE A 63 -0.64 9.29 5.47
CA ILE A 63 -1.04 10.26 4.42
C ILE A 63 -2.57 10.31 4.22
N GLY A 64 -3.25 9.18 4.06
CA GLY A 64 -4.72 9.14 3.86
C GLY A 64 -5.57 9.57 5.06
N TRP A 65 -4.93 9.89 6.20
CA TRP A 65 -5.55 10.21 7.48
C TRP A 65 -5.10 11.56 8.07
N LEU A 66 -4.39 12.39 7.29
CA LEU A 66 -3.89 13.69 7.77
C LEU A 66 -5.00 14.59 8.30
N GLY A 67 -4.80 15.15 9.50
CA GLY A 67 -5.80 15.99 10.18
C GLY A 67 -6.89 15.20 10.89
N TRP A 68 -6.68 13.91 11.15
CA TRP A 68 -7.54 13.07 11.98
C TRP A 68 -7.54 13.53 13.46
N TYR A 69 -6.37 13.81 14.01
CA TYR A 69 -6.20 14.27 15.39
C TYR A 69 -6.54 15.74 15.58
N GLU A 70 -6.44 16.56 14.53
CA GLU A 70 -6.60 18.02 14.61
C GLU A 70 -8.08 18.45 14.70
N GLN A 71 -9.05 17.55 14.46
CA GLN A 71 -10.51 17.83 14.42
C GLN A 71 -10.95 18.99 13.49
N GLU A 72 -10.03 19.67 12.85
CA GLU A 72 -10.26 20.69 11.83
C GLU A 72 -10.11 20.06 10.44
N TYR A 73 -11.10 20.28 9.57
CA TYR A 73 -10.98 20.00 8.15
C TYR A 73 -9.89 20.93 7.59
N THR A 74 -8.68 20.40 7.39
CA THR A 74 -7.62 21.20 6.78
C THR A 74 -7.79 21.17 5.25
N ASP A 75 -7.64 22.33 4.58
CA ASP A 75 -7.54 22.49 3.12
C ASP A 75 -6.30 21.77 2.50
N LYS A 76 -5.71 20.82 3.22
CA LYS A 76 -4.65 19.92 2.77
C LYS A 76 -5.24 18.68 2.12
N ASP A 77 -6.42 18.79 1.52
CA ASP A 77 -6.98 17.71 0.71
C ASP A 77 -5.99 17.38 -0.40
N ILE A 78 -5.22 16.35 -0.12
CA ILE A 78 -4.35 15.65 -1.05
C ILE A 78 -5.19 14.70 -1.90
N TYR A 79 -6.52 14.75 -1.80
CA TYR A 79 -7.41 14.08 -2.73
C TYR A 79 -7.59 14.97 -3.96
N ASP A 80 -7.48 14.36 -5.12
CA ASP A 80 -7.89 14.98 -6.37
C ASP A 80 -8.94 14.05 -6.98
N GLU A 81 -10.20 14.52 -6.92
CA GLU A 81 -11.41 13.73 -7.01
C GLU A 81 -11.40 12.63 -5.93
N ASP A 82 -11.63 11.37 -6.30
CA ASP A 82 -11.64 10.25 -5.36
C ASP A 82 -10.25 9.63 -5.11
N TYR A 83 -9.18 10.21 -5.69
CA TYR A 83 -7.84 9.65 -5.61
C TYR A 83 -6.96 10.36 -4.58
N LEU A 84 -6.53 9.61 -3.57
CA LEU A 84 -5.50 10.04 -2.64
C LEU A 84 -4.16 10.24 -3.38
N LEU A 85 -3.71 11.49 -3.46
CA LEU A 85 -2.35 11.87 -3.81
C LEU A 85 -1.48 11.81 -2.56
N TRP A 86 -0.23 11.40 -2.68
CA TRP A 86 0.68 11.35 -1.53
C TRP A 86 1.42 12.66 -1.26
N ASN A 87 1.46 13.53 -2.26
CA ASN A 87 2.10 14.85 -2.20
C ASN A 87 1.22 15.85 -2.93
N LYS A 88 1.25 17.12 -2.48
CA LYS A 88 0.57 18.22 -3.14
C LYS A 88 1.04 18.31 -4.61
N GLY A 89 0.11 18.28 -5.56
CA GLY A 89 0.42 18.30 -7.00
C GLY A 89 0.96 16.99 -7.57
N ALA A 90 0.82 15.86 -6.86
CA ALA A 90 1.28 14.53 -7.28
C ALA A 90 2.79 14.43 -7.58
N HIS A 91 3.61 15.26 -6.93
CA HIS A 91 5.06 15.21 -7.09
C HIS A 91 5.65 13.92 -6.49
N MET A 92 6.54 13.27 -7.23
CA MET A 92 7.27 12.09 -6.76
C MET A 92 8.45 12.53 -5.88
N LYS A 93 8.58 11.93 -4.69
CA LYS A 93 9.72 12.20 -3.79
C LYS A 93 11.03 11.67 -4.38
N TYR A 94 10.95 10.52 -5.06
CA TYR A 94 12.09 9.90 -5.74
C TYR A 94 11.89 9.91 -7.26
N SER A 95 12.97 10.11 -8.00
CA SER A 95 12.94 10.12 -9.45
C SER A 95 14.29 9.76 -10.07
N ILE A 96 14.27 9.30 -11.32
CA ILE A 96 15.49 9.03 -12.08
C ILE A 96 16.40 10.25 -12.17
N ASN A 97 15.82 11.45 -12.34
CA ASN A 97 16.56 12.71 -12.40
C ASN A 97 17.32 12.99 -11.09
N SER A 98 16.66 12.79 -9.93
CA SER A 98 17.31 12.97 -8.63
C SER A 98 18.43 11.94 -8.40
N LEU A 99 18.20 10.68 -8.79
CA LEU A 99 19.18 9.60 -8.69
C LEU A 99 20.41 9.85 -9.57
N GLN A 100 20.20 10.28 -10.82
CA GLN A 100 21.27 10.62 -11.74
C GLN A 100 22.09 11.83 -11.27
N LYS A 101 21.45 12.84 -10.67
CA LYS A 101 22.16 13.97 -10.03
C LYS A 101 23.05 13.49 -8.89
N ASP A 102 22.54 12.61 -8.03
CA ASP A 102 23.30 12.04 -6.92
C ASP A 102 24.46 11.16 -7.39
N PHE A 103 24.25 10.38 -8.45
CA PHE A 103 25.30 9.59 -9.10
C PHE A 103 26.41 10.48 -9.68
N LYS A 104 26.06 11.55 -10.42
CA LYS A 104 27.02 12.53 -10.96
C LYS A 104 27.84 13.23 -9.88
N LYS A 105 27.27 13.40 -8.68
CA LYS A 105 27.97 13.95 -7.49
C LYS A 105 28.89 12.94 -6.81
N GLY A 106 29.01 11.72 -7.31
CA GLY A 106 29.84 10.66 -6.71
C GLY A 106 29.28 10.08 -5.40
N LYS A 107 27.98 10.27 -5.12
CA LYS A 107 27.38 9.65 -3.93
C LYS A 107 27.43 8.12 -4.06
N LYS A 108 27.83 7.44 -2.98
CA LYS A 108 27.81 5.97 -2.92
C LYS A 108 26.37 5.45 -2.82
N ILE A 109 25.82 5.00 -3.94
CA ILE A 109 24.46 4.46 -4.01
C ILE A 109 24.50 2.94 -3.88
N LYS A 110 23.62 2.39 -3.03
CA LYS A 110 23.41 0.94 -2.92
C LYS A 110 22.08 0.60 -3.59
N TYR A 111 22.10 -0.40 -4.47
CA TYR A 111 20.90 -0.86 -5.18
C TYR A 111 20.40 -2.19 -4.61
N LEU A 112 19.09 -2.41 -4.72
CA LEU A 112 18.45 -3.73 -4.63
C LEU A 112 17.71 -3.98 -5.94
N PHE A 113 18.30 -4.78 -6.82
CA PHE A 113 17.70 -5.15 -8.10
C PHE A 113 16.74 -6.33 -7.91
N PHE A 114 15.50 -6.16 -8.32
CA PHE A 114 14.47 -7.20 -8.28
C PHE A 114 13.77 -7.31 -9.64
N TRP A 115 13.38 -8.53 -10.00
CA TRP A 115 12.57 -8.85 -11.16
C TRP A 115 12.03 -10.28 -10.98
N GLY A 116 10.85 -10.55 -11.51
CA GLY A 116 10.13 -11.80 -11.27
C GLY A 116 9.35 -11.80 -9.95
N HIS A 117 8.48 -12.80 -9.78
CA HIS A 117 7.48 -12.84 -8.71
C HIS A 117 7.36 -14.21 -8.04
N GLN A 118 8.25 -15.16 -8.36
CA GLN A 118 8.20 -16.49 -7.77
C GLN A 118 8.66 -16.44 -6.30
N PRO A 119 7.95 -17.14 -5.39
CA PRO A 119 8.43 -17.38 -4.04
C PRO A 119 9.69 -18.25 -4.07
N SER A 120 10.49 -18.18 -3.01
CA SER A 120 11.56 -19.17 -2.83
C SER A 120 10.93 -20.53 -2.52
N TYR A 121 11.71 -21.58 -2.83
CA TYR A 121 11.28 -22.96 -2.57
C TYR A 121 11.03 -23.25 -1.09
N ASP A 122 11.80 -22.59 -0.20
CA ASP A 122 11.70 -22.74 1.26
C ASP A 122 10.62 -21.85 1.92
N GLY A 123 9.87 -21.09 1.13
CA GLY A 123 8.84 -20.17 1.61
C GLY A 123 9.35 -18.87 2.23
N SER A 124 10.67 -18.64 2.24
CA SER A 124 11.24 -17.37 2.69
C SER A 124 10.84 -16.19 1.78
N ILE A 125 10.65 -15.02 2.39
CA ILE A 125 10.38 -13.81 1.62
C ILE A 125 11.70 -13.31 1.02
N THR A 126 11.71 -13.20 -0.31
CA THR A 126 12.85 -12.67 -1.07
C THR A 126 12.46 -11.39 -1.80
N LYS A 127 13.43 -10.79 -2.50
CA LYS A 127 13.25 -9.56 -3.27
C LYS A 127 12.15 -9.62 -4.34
N THR A 128 11.74 -10.82 -4.76
CA THR A 128 10.62 -10.99 -5.71
C THR A 128 9.28 -10.54 -5.14
N CYS A 129 9.15 -10.41 -3.81
CA CYS A 129 7.92 -9.91 -3.18
C CYS A 129 7.61 -8.44 -3.48
N LEU A 130 8.61 -7.69 -3.95
CA LEU A 130 8.48 -6.31 -4.42
C LEU A 130 7.75 -6.22 -5.77
N SER A 131 7.66 -7.33 -6.51
CA SER A 131 6.91 -7.39 -7.77
C SER A 131 5.41 -7.16 -7.56
N GLN A 132 4.79 -6.49 -8.52
CA GLN A 132 3.33 -6.28 -8.53
C GLN A 132 2.54 -7.59 -8.76
N TRP A 133 3.20 -8.59 -9.34
CA TRP A 133 2.65 -9.92 -9.59
C TRP A 133 2.83 -10.90 -8.42
N TRP A 134 3.55 -10.51 -7.37
CA TRP A 134 3.68 -11.34 -6.18
C TRP A 134 2.29 -11.59 -5.56
N LYS A 135 1.94 -12.85 -5.36
CA LYS A 135 0.67 -13.26 -4.75
C LYS A 135 0.64 -12.90 -3.28
N SER A 136 -0.30 -12.04 -2.92
CA SER A 136 -0.49 -11.51 -1.58
C SER A 136 -1.85 -10.86 -1.55
N ASP A 137 -2.75 -11.46 -0.77
CA ASP A 137 -4.09 -10.93 -0.64
C ASP A 137 -4.06 -9.65 0.21
N PHE A 138 -4.87 -8.66 -0.18
CA PHE A 138 -5.11 -7.43 0.57
C PHE A 138 -6.42 -6.79 0.11
N SER A 139 -7.00 -5.94 0.95
CA SER A 139 -8.29 -5.32 0.70
C SER A 139 -8.19 -3.80 0.66
N VAL A 140 -8.98 -3.15 -0.19
CA VAL A 140 -9.15 -1.69 -0.21
C VAL A 140 -10.64 -1.37 -0.31
N GLY A 141 -11.18 -0.75 0.73
CA GLY A 141 -12.62 -0.62 0.91
C GLY A 141 -13.26 -1.99 1.04
N ILE A 142 -14.21 -2.27 0.16
CA ILE A 142 -14.96 -3.55 0.11
C ILE A 142 -14.33 -4.59 -0.83
N ASN A 143 -13.32 -4.22 -1.61
CA ASN A 143 -12.76 -5.10 -2.64
C ASN A 143 -11.50 -5.80 -2.13
N GLU A 144 -11.38 -7.08 -2.44
CA GLU A 144 -10.19 -7.90 -2.18
C GLU A 144 -9.40 -8.09 -3.47
N TYR A 145 -8.08 -8.13 -3.34
CA TYR A 145 -7.15 -8.26 -4.46
C TYR A 145 -6.11 -9.33 -4.14
N CYS A 146 -5.87 -10.26 -5.06
CA CYS A 146 -4.90 -11.34 -4.90
C CYS A 146 -3.45 -10.92 -5.18
N CYS A 147 -3.27 -9.78 -5.85
CA CYS A 147 -1.97 -9.15 -6.07
C CYS A 147 -2.16 -7.68 -6.47
N MET A 148 -1.04 -6.95 -6.48
CA MET A 148 -1.03 -5.53 -6.77
C MET A 148 -1.34 -5.22 -8.24
N GLU A 149 -1.05 -6.12 -9.18
CA GLU A 149 -1.46 -5.90 -10.57
C GLU A 149 -2.99 -5.99 -10.74
N GLN A 150 -3.67 -6.90 -10.03
CA GLN A 150 -5.13 -6.96 -10.07
C GLN A 150 -5.73 -5.63 -9.61
N TYR A 151 -5.22 -5.09 -8.50
CA TYR A 151 -5.56 -3.75 -8.02
C TYR A 151 -5.29 -2.67 -9.07
N MET A 152 -4.10 -2.64 -9.68
CA MET A 152 -3.76 -1.63 -10.68
C MET A 152 -4.73 -1.67 -11.88
N MET A 153 -5.11 -2.86 -12.35
CA MET A 153 -6.04 -3.00 -13.46
C MET A 153 -7.47 -2.63 -13.06
N ALA A 154 -7.90 -2.95 -11.84
CA ALA A 154 -9.19 -2.55 -11.31
C ALA A 154 -9.29 -1.02 -11.18
N GLU A 155 -8.26 -0.37 -10.64
CA GLU A 155 -8.20 1.10 -10.54
C GLU A 155 -8.12 1.76 -11.92
N LYS A 156 -7.46 1.12 -12.89
CA LYS A 156 -7.51 1.57 -14.28
C LYS A 156 -8.94 1.52 -14.82
N ALA A 157 -9.67 0.44 -14.61
CA ALA A 157 -11.07 0.32 -15.03
C ALA A 157 -11.97 1.36 -14.32
N ARG A 158 -11.78 1.59 -13.01
CA ARG A 158 -12.49 2.64 -12.25
C ARG A 158 -12.21 4.03 -12.83
N LEU A 159 -10.95 4.35 -13.13
CA LEU A 159 -10.56 5.66 -13.67
C LEU A 159 -11.21 5.98 -15.01
N PHE A 160 -11.53 4.98 -15.81
CA PHE A 160 -12.18 5.13 -17.11
C PHE A 160 -13.65 4.72 -17.10
N GLU A 161 -14.24 4.59 -15.91
CA GLU A 161 -15.65 4.29 -15.67
C GLU A 161 -16.13 2.99 -16.36
N ASP A 162 -15.22 2.03 -16.53
CA ASP A 162 -15.50 0.74 -17.17
C ASP A 162 -15.90 -0.32 -16.13
N ASN A 163 -17.15 -0.22 -15.66
CA ASN A 163 -17.67 -1.12 -14.61
C ASN A 163 -17.74 -2.59 -15.05
N GLU A 164 -17.98 -2.89 -16.33
CA GLU A 164 -18.03 -4.27 -16.82
C GLU A 164 -16.64 -4.94 -16.73
N ILE A 165 -15.60 -4.26 -17.25
CA ILE A 165 -14.22 -4.77 -17.17
C ILE A 165 -13.74 -4.81 -15.72
N LEU A 166 -14.12 -3.84 -14.90
CA LEU A 166 -13.82 -3.84 -13.47
C LEU A 166 -14.33 -5.11 -12.78
N GLU A 167 -15.61 -5.47 -12.99
CA GLU A 167 -16.17 -6.69 -12.40
C GLU A 167 -15.43 -7.96 -12.86
N GLU A 168 -15.09 -8.05 -14.15
CA GLU A 168 -14.31 -9.18 -14.69
C GLU A 168 -12.91 -9.27 -14.06
N ILE A 169 -12.25 -8.13 -13.84
CA ILE A 169 -10.93 -8.07 -13.18
C ILE A 169 -11.04 -8.52 -11.73
N LEU A 170 -12.05 -8.05 -10.99
CA LEU A 170 -12.24 -8.40 -9.58
C LEU A 170 -12.54 -9.90 -9.39
N ARG A 171 -13.22 -10.53 -10.35
CA ARG A 171 -13.49 -11.99 -10.34
C ARG A 171 -12.28 -12.85 -10.76
N SER A 172 -11.22 -12.27 -11.32
CA SER A 172 -10.07 -13.02 -11.83
C SER A 172 -8.86 -12.97 -10.90
N CYS A 173 -8.30 -14.14 -10.59
CA CYS A 173 -7.00 -14.25 -9.94
C CYS A 173 -5.88 -14.71 -10.89
N HIS A 174 -6.16 -14.93 -12.18
CA HIS A 174 -5.18 -15.48 -13.11
C HIS A 174 -4.36 -14.37 -13.79
N PRO A 175 -3.01 -14.35 -13.68
CA PRO A 175 -2.19 -13.24 -14.18
C PRO A 175 -2.39 -12.87 -15.65
N LYS A 176 -2.50 -13.88 -16.52
CA LYS A 176 -2.73 -13.67 -17.95
C LYS A 176 -4.07 -12.99 -18.22
N GLN A 177 -5.13 -13.40 -17.52
CA GLN A 177 -6.48 -12.88 -17.71
C GLN A 177 -6.58 -11.44 -17.20
N ILE A 178 -6.07 -11.17 -15.99
CA ILE A 178 -6.00 -9.80 -15.43
C ILE A 178 -5.31 -8.85 -16.42
N LYS A 179 -4.19 -9.28 -17.00
CA LYS A 179 -3.44 -8.46 -17.96
C LYS A 179 -4.18 -8.25 -19.28
N GLU A 180 -4.89 -9.26 -19.77
CA GLU A 180 -5.72 -9.15 -20.97
C GLU A 180 -6.91 -8.22 -20.75
N LEU A 181 -7.61 -8.33 -19.62
CA LEU A 181 -8.71 -7.44 -19.24
C LEU A 181 -8.24 -5.99 -19.09
N GLY A 182 -7.10 -5.78 -18.44
CA GLY A 182 -6.47 -4.47 -18.33
C GLY A 182 -6.17 -3.76 -19.65
N ARG A 183 -6.00 -4.52 -20.74
CA ARG A 183 -5.83 -3.99 -22.11
C ARG A 183 -7.16 -3.67 -22.80
N LYS A 184 -8.27 -4.25 -22.33
CA LYS A 184 -9.62 -4.07 -22.87
C LYS A 184 -10.40 -2.91 -22.23
N VAL A 185 -9.86 -2.30 -21.15
CA VAL A 185 -10.48 -1.12 -20.52
C VAL A 185 -10.81 -0.05 -21.56
N ARG A 186 -12.09 0.28 -21.66
CA ARG A 186 -12.64 1.27 -22.59
C ARG A 186 -12.27 2.68 -22.16
N ASN A 187 -12.45 3.65 -23.07
CA ASN A 187 -12.25 5.08 -22.81
C ASN A 187 -10.85 5.46 -22.30
N PHE A 188 -9.84 4.60 -22.54
CA PHE A 188 -8.49 4.82 -22.05
C PHE A 188 -7.90 6.13 -22.58
N ASN A 189 -7.52 7.01 -21.65
CA ASN A 189 -6.80 8.24 -21.92
C ASN A 189 -5.41 8.19 -21.27
N GLU A 190 -4.36 8.19 -22.10
CA GLU A 190 -2.98 8.05 -21.64
C GLU A 190 -2.54 9.21 -20.73
N ASP A 191 -2.99 10.44 -20.97
CA ASP A 191 -2.57 11.60 -20.18
C ASP A 191 -3.25 11.63 -18.82
N LEU A 192 -4.53 11.25 -18.74
CA LEU A 192 -5.21 11.01 -17.48
C LEU A 192 -4.55 9.86 -16.71
N TRP A 193 -4.24 8.75 -17.39
CA TRP A 193 -3.51 7.63 -16.77
C TRP A 193 -2.15 8.06 -16.22
N LYS A 194 -1.34 8.79 -16.99
CA LYS A 194 -0.04 9.30 -16.54
C LYS A 194 -0.15 10.19 -15.30
N ARG A 195 -1.20 11.01 -15.20
CA ARG A 195 -1.45 11.88 -14.04
C ARG A 195 -1.80 11.09 -12.78
N ARG A 196 -2.51 9.95 -12.91
CA ARG A 196 -3.06 9.20 -11.77
C ARG A 196 -2.27 7.94 -11.38
N ARG A 197 -1.63 7.26 -12.34
CA ARG A 197 -1.06 5.91 -12.16
C ARG A 197 -0.05 5.80 -11.02
N TYR A 198 0.74 6.85 -10.77
CA TYR A 198 1.74 6.81 -9.71
C TYR A 198 1.08 6.78 -8.33
N SER A 199 0.09 7.65 -8.10
CA SER A 199 -0.70 7.67 -6.87
C SER A 199 -1.48 6.37 -6.66
N ILE A 200 -2.07 5.81 -7.72
CA ILE A 200 -2.72 4.49 -7.69
C ILE A 200 -1.75 3.42 -7.18
N ILE A 201 -0.53 3.37 -7.74
CA ILE A 201 0.49 2.40 -7.34
C ILE A 201 0.98 2.62 -5.91
N LEU A 202 1.12 3.86 -5.45
CA LEU A 202 1.44 4.16 -4.05
C LEU A 202 0.35 3.65 -3.11
N ASN A 203 -0.92 3.97 -3.39
CA ASN A 203 -2.06 3.60 -2.56
C ASN A 203 -2.18 2.07 -2.41
N GLY A 204 -2.12 1.34 -3.53
CA GLY A 204 -2.24 -0.12 -3.47
C GLY A 204 -1.01 -0.80 -2.87
N ASN A 205 0.22 -0.33 -3.15
CA ASN A 205 1.40 -0.91 -2.49
C ASN A 205 1.38 -0.62 -0.98
N TYR A 206 0.96 0.58 -0.56
CA TYR A 206 0.78 0.87 0.87
C TYR A 206 -0.24 -0.07 1.50
N ALA A 207 -1.41 -0.27 0.87
CA ALA A 207 -2.41 -1.22 1.37
C ALA A 207 -1.86 -2.65 1.46
N LYS A 208 -1.22 -3.16 0.40
CA LYS A 208 -0.60 -4.49 0.34
C LYS A 208 0.41 -4.66 1.48
N PHE A 209 1.40 -3.77 1.57
CA PHE A 209 2.49 -3.89 2.54
C PHE A 209 2.04 -3.57 3.96
N LEU A 210 1.02 -2.74 4.17
CA LEU A 210 0.47 -2.49 5.50
C LEU A 210 -0.23 -3.74 6.05
N GLN A 211 -1.00 -4.43 5.22
CA GLN A 211 -1.79 -5.61 5.62
C GLN A 211 -0.95 -6.89 5.76
N ASN A 212 0.16 -6.99 5.02
CA ASN A 212 1.00 -8.19 4.99
C ASN A 212 2.29 -7.96 5.78
N GLU A 213 2.31 -8.35 7.07
CA GLU A 213 3.42 -8.06 8.00
C GLU A 213 4.78 -8.55 7.49
N ASN A 214 4.89 -9.80 7.02
CA ASN A 214 6.16 -10.33 6.53
C ASN A 214 6.70 -9.54 5.33
N LEU A 215 5.81 -9.09 4.44
CA LEU A 215 6.18 -8.23 3.31
C LEU A 215 6.58 -6.82 3.78
N ARG A 216 5.84 -6.27 4.74
CA ARG A 216 6.14 -4.98 5.39
C ARG A 216 7.56 -4.96 5.93
N GLN A 217 7.89 -5.98 6.70
CA GLN A 217 9.20 -6.12 7.33
C GLN A 217 10.30 -6.23 6.27
N PHE A 218 10.09 -7.03 5.22
CA PHE A 218 11.05 -7.13 4.11
C PHE A 218 11.31 -5.76 3.46
N LEU A 219 10.25 -5.02 3.13
CA LEU A 219 10.35 -3.70 2.50
C LEU A 219 11.10 -2.70 3.41
N MET A 220 10.76 -2.65 4.70
CA MET A 220 11.43 -1.78 5.69
C MET A 220 12.92 -2.14 5.85
N GLN A 221 13.27 -3.43 5.81
CA GLN A 221 14.65 -3.92 5.92
C GLN A 221 15.53 -3.58 4.69
N THR A 222 14.94 -3.12 3.59
CA THR A 222 15.72 -2.60 2.45
C THR A 222 16.47 -1.31 2.79
N LYS A 223 16.13 -0.64 3.91
CA LYS A 223 16.82 0.54 4.48
C LYS A 223 16.96 1.65 3.44
N ASN A 224 18.18 2.10 3.17
CA ASN A 224 18.49 3.19 2.26
C ASN A 224 18.85 2.71 0.84
N ARG A 225 18.62 1.43 0.51
CA ARG A 225 18.86 0.94 -0.85
C ARG A 225 17.84 1.56 -1.82
N VAL A 226 18.31 1.91 -3.00
CA VAL A 226 17.45 2.25 -4.14
C VAL A 226 16.87 0.94 -4.67
N LEU A 227 15.55 0.83 -4.67
CA LEU A 227 14.85 -0.33 -5.20
C LEU A 227 14.75 -0.19 -6.71
N VAL A 228 15.12 -1.24 -7.45
CA VAL A 228 15.22 -1.19 -8.90
C VAL A 228 14.53 -2.39 -9.53
N GLU A 229 13.44 -2.15 -10.26
CA GLU A 229 12.76 -3.15 -11.06
C GLU A 229 13.58 -3.40 -12.33
N ALA A 230 14.42 -4.44 -12.30
CA ALA A 230 15.35 -4.83 -13.35
C ALA A 230 14.67 -5.67 -14.45
N SER A 231 13.52 -5.16 -14.92
CA SER A 231 12.79 -5.75 -16.05
C SER A 231 13.42 -5.28 -17.37
N PRO A 232 13.85 -6.19 -18.26
CA PRO A 232 14.39 -5.82 -19.57
C PRO A 232 13.31 -5.29 -20.53
N TYR A 233 12.04 -5.54 -20.24
CA TYR A 233 10.92 -5.21 -21.12
C TYR A 233 10.16 -3.94 -20.71
N ASP A 234 10.22 -3.57 -19.43
CA ASP A 234 9.46 -2.45 -18.89
C ASP A 234 10.36 -1.21 -18.74
N LYS A 235 10.04 -0.16 -19.51
CA LYS A 235 10.74 1.13 -19.50
C LYS A 235 10.04 2.20 -18.67
N ILE A 236 8.85 1.92 -18.14
CA ILE A 236 8.07 2.86 -17.32
C ILE A 236 8.25 2.49 -15.85
N TRP A 237 7.79 1.31 -15.46
CA TRP A 237 7.89 0.85 -14.07
C TRP A 237 9.27 0.29 -13.77
N GLY A 238 9.95 -0.27 -14.78
CA GLY A 238 11.33 -0.78 -14.70
C GLY A 238 12.38 0.10 -15.37
N ILE A 239 13.62 -0.39 -15.36
CA ILE A 239 14.78 0.28 -15.98
C ILE A 239 15.03 -0.12 -17.44
N GLY A 240 14.23 -1.02 -18.01
CA GLY A 240 14.42 -1.52 -19.38
C GLY A 240 15.73 -2.30 -19.56
N MET A 241 16.25 -2.90 -18.49
CA MET A 241 17.50 -3.66 -18.45
C MET A 241 17.41 -4.81 -17.45
N SER A 242 18.05 -5.94 -17.75
CA SER A 242 18.13 -7.09 -16.85
C SER A 242 19.21 -6.92 -15.79
N ALA A 243 19.06 -7.64 -14.67
CA ALA A 243 19.92 -7.59 -13.48
C ALA A 243 21.39 -7.97 -13.73
N ASP A 244 21.65 -8.74 -14.78
CA ASP A 244 22.96 -9.22 -15.24
C ASP A 244 23.68 -8.25 -16.20
N ASN A 245 23.03 -7.15 -16.60
CA ASN A 245 23.65 -6.19 -17.49
C ASN A 245 24.81 -5.44 -16.81
N GLU A 246 25.99 -5.43 -17.44
CA GLU A 246 27.21 -4.78 -16.91
C GLU A 246 27.01 -3.29 -16.56
N LYS A 247 26.11 -2.60 -17.27
CA LYS A 247 25.83 -1.17 -17.10
C LYS A 247 24.79 -0.87 -16.03
N ILE A 248 24.22 -1.88 -15.38
CA ILE A 248 23.08 -1.71 -14.47
C ILE A 248 23.38 -0.81 -13.26
N ASN A 249 24.63 -0.75 -12.81
CA ASN A 249 25.01 0.11 -11.68
C ASN A 249 25.13 1.60 -12.05
N ASN A 250 25.01 1.96 -13.32
CA ASN A 250 25.06 3.33 -13.81
C ASN A 250 23.65 3.83 -14.22
N PRO A 251 22.95 4.61 -13.39
CA PRO A 251 21.61 5.11 -13.69
C PRO A 251 21.56 6.12 -14.85
N LEU A 252 22.71 6.61 -15.34
CA LEU A 252 22.78 7.42 -16.56
C LEU A 252 22.60 6.56 -17.83
N LEU A 253 22.78 5.24 -17.72
CA LEU A 253 22.68 4.30 -18.83
C LEU A 253 21.38 3.48 -18.81
N TRP A 254 20.49 3.73 -17.83
CA TRP A 254 19.19 3.08 -17.76
C TRP A 254 18.29 3.53 -18.91
N ASN A 255 17.54 2.58 -19.48
CA ASN A 255 16.63 2.80 -20.61
C ASN A 255 15.17 2.89 -20.15
N GLY A 256 14.93 3.17 -18.86
CA GLY A 256 13.63 3.19 -18.25
C GLY A 256 13.58 4.07 -16.99
N GLN A 257 12.37 4.32 -16.51
CA GLN A 257 12.10 5.32 -15.47
C GLN A 257 12.11 4.76 -14.05
N ASN A 258 12.06 3.44 -13.87
CA ASN A 258 12.04 2.78 -12.55
C ASN A 258 10.94 3.31 -11.61
N LEU A 259 9.77 3.68 -12.14
CA LEU A 259 8.71 4.28 -11.31
C LEU A 259 8.27 3.37 -10.15
N LEU A 260 8.30 2.04 -10.34
CA LEU A 260 7.88 1.11 -9.29
C LEU A 260 8.87 1.09 -8.12
N GLY A 261 10.17 1.04 -8.43
CA GLY A 261 11.21 1.11 -7.42
C GLY A 261 11.10 2.37 -6.56
N PHE A 262 10.83 3.51 -7.19
CA PHE A 262 10.62 4.77 -6.49
C PHE A 262 9.34 4.79 -5.65
N ALA A 263 8.22 4.28 -6.18
CA ALA A 263 6.96 4.18 -5.44
C ALA A 263 7.13 3.31 -4.18
N LEU A 264 7.78 2.16 -4.29
CA LEU A 264 8.07 1.29 -3.15
C LEU A 264 8.96 1.96 -2.10
N MET A 265 9.89 2.84 -2.51
CA MET A 265 10.71 3.61 -1.56
C MET A 265 9.88 4.65 -0.80
N GLU A 266 8.92 5.31 -1.45
CA GLU A 266 7.99 6.23 -0.77
C GLU A 266 7.09 5.48 0.21
N VAL A 267 6.52 4.34 -0.22
CA VAL A 267 5.72 3.45 0.64
C VAL A 267 6.54 2.96 1.84
N ARG A 268 7.81 2.57 1.62
CA ARG A 268 8.71 2.15 2.69
C ARG A 268 8.90 3.26 3.73
N ASP A 269 9.17 4.48 3.29
CA ASP A 269 9.40 5.60 4.19
C ASP A 269 8.17 5.87 5.07
N GLU A 270 6.98 5.79 4.46
CA GLU A 270 5.72 5.98 5.16
C GLU A 270 5.42 4.84 6.15
N LEU A 271 5.66 3.58 5.76
CA LEU A 271 5.50 2.44 6.65
C LEU A 271 6.47 2.49 7.82
N ILE A 272 7.72 2.92 7.62
CA ILE A 272 8.67 3.16 8.72
C ILE A 272 8.10 4.19 9.69
N ARG A 273 7.55 5.30 9.19
CA ARG A 273 6.99 6.37 10.02
C ARG A 273 5.75 5.93 10.80
N VAL A 274 4.84 5.21 10.17
CA VAL A 274 3.52 4.87 10.73
C VAL A 274 3.57 3.60 11.59
N CYS A 275 4.40 2.62 11.22
CA CYS A 275 4.47 1.32 11.89
C CYS A 275 5.63 1.18 12.88
N GLN A 276 6.42 2.23 13.13
CA GLN A 276 7.59 2.17 14.05
C GLN A 276 7.28 1.62 15.46
N ASN A 277 6.04 1.77 15.94
CA ASN A 277 5.60 1.32 17.26
C ASN A 277 4.51 0.23 17.19
N ASP A 278 4.32 -0.44 16.05
CA ASP A 278 3.27 -1.46 15.88
C ASP A 278 3.36 -2.59 16.92
N LYS A 279 4.57 -2.99 17.32
CA LYS A 279 4.83 -3.99 18.37
C LYS A 279 4.35 -3.61 19.77
N LYS A 280 3.97 -2.34 20.00
CA LYS A 280 3.36 -1.91 21.27
C LYS A 280 1.85 -2.17 21.32
N LEU A 281 1.26 -2.62 20.21
CA LEU A 281 -0.16 -2.90 20.08
C LEU A 281 -0.39 -4.41 20.16
N ASP A 282 -1.37 -4.84 20.95
CA ASP A 282 -1.89 -6.20 20.86
C ASP A 282 -3.05 -6.26 19.86
N LEU A 283 -2.69 -6.24 18.56
CA LEU A 283 -3.69 -6.33 17.49
C LEU A 283 -4.46 -7.66 17.52
N ASN A 284 -3.88 -8.73 18.06
CA ASN A 284 -4.57 -10.01 18.15
C ASN A 284 -5.65 -9.98 19.22
N GLU A 285 -5.37 -9.41 20.40
CA GLU A 285 -6.36 -9.20 21.45
C GLU A 285 -7.49 -8.28 20.96
N LEU A 286 -7.15 -7.17 20.32
CA LEU A 286 -8.14 -6.24 19.78
C LEU A 286 -9.03 -6.93 18.73
N ARG A 287 -8.44 -7.65 17.76
CA ARG A 287 -9.20 -8.37 16.74
C ARG A 287 -10.08 -9.45 17.36
N LYS A 288 -9.60 -10.19 18.35
CA LYS A 288 -10.46 -11.14 19.07
C LYS A 288 -11.67 -10.45 19.69
N LYS A 289 -11.44 -9.34 20.40
CA LYS A 289 -12.52 -8.60 21.07
C LYS A 289 -13.57 -8.06 20.08
N PHE A 290 -13.13 -7.49 18.96
CA PHE A 290 -13.99 -6.71 18.07
C PHE A 290 -14.45 -7.48 16.81
N ASP A 291 -13.72 -8.52 16.38
CA ASP A 291 -14.01 -9.26 15.15
C ASP A 291 -14.61 -10.67 15.38
N GLU A 292 -14.51 -11.27 16.58
CA GLU A 292 -14.96 -12.66 16.83
C GLU A 292 -16.47 -12.88 16.54
N ASN A 293 -17.26 -11.82 16.42
CA ASN A 293 -18.68 -11.88 16.04
C ASN A 293 -18.98 -11.60 14.55
N VAL A 294 -17.97 -11.23 13.75
CA VAL A 294 -18.15 -10.78 12.35
C VAL A 294 -17.76 -11.88 11.35
N PHE A 295 -16.75 -12.70 11.63
CA PHE A 295 -16.17 -13.65 10.66
C PHE A 295 -16.84 -15.02 10.56
N VAL A 296 -17.83 -15.35 11.40
CA VAL A 296 -18.45 -16.69 11.42
C VAL A 296 -19.58 -16.85 10.37
N LYS A 297 -20.08 -15.76 9.74
CA LYS A 297 -21.29 -15.82 8.89
C LYS A 297 -21.12 -15.68 7.38
N GLU A 298 -19.96 -15.30 6.84
CA GLU A 298 -19.87 -14.91 5.41
C GLU A 298 -18.78 -15.63 4.58
N ARG A 299 -18.14 -16.69 5.10
CA ARG A 299 -17.00 -17.34 4.42
C ARG A 299 -17.33 -18.53 3.50
N ASP A 300 -18.60 -18.79 3.19
CA ASP A 300 -18.97 -20.00 2.46
C ASP A 300 -19.12 -19.86 0.93
N ASP A 301 -19.06 -18.65 0.32
CA ASP A 301 -19.47 -18.54 -1.10
C ASP A 301 -18.49 -17.92 -2.13
N PHE A 302 -17.26 -17.52 -1.75
CA PHE A 302 -16.32 -16.95 -2.74
C PHE A 302 -14.86 -17.39 -2.60
N ARG A 303 -14.59 -18.62 -2.14
CA ARG A 303 -13.25 -19.19 -2.35
C ARG A 303 -13.08 -19.55 -3.82
N CYS A 304 -12.24 -18.79 -4.52
CA CYS A 304 -11.59 -19.24 -5.75
C CYS A 304 -10.89 -20.58 -5.46
N VAL A 305 -11.54 -21.68 -5.83
CA VAL A 305 -10.94 -23.00 -5.80
C VAL A 305 -9.87 -23.02 -6.87
N TYR A 306 -8.60 -23.08 -6.46
CA TYR A 306 -7.50 -23.47 -7.33
C TYR A 306 -7.81 -24.88 -7.85
N LEU A 307 -8.32 -24.98 -9.07
CA LEU A 307 -8.26 -26.22 -9.83
C LEU A 307 -6.95 -26.16 -10.63
N GLU A 308 -5.91 -26.75 -10.05
CA GLU A 308 -4.71 -27.13 -10.78
C GLU A 308 -5.10 -28.11 -11.90
N LYS A 309 -4.88 -27.72 -13.15
CA LYS A 309 -4.62 -28.63 -14.27
C LYS A 309 -3.58 -28.02 -15.21
#